data_AF-A0A7V0JEM8-F1
#
_entry.id   AF-A0A7V0JEM8-F1
#
_cell.length_a   1.000
_cell.length_b   1.000
_cell.length_c   1.000
_cell.angle_alpha   90.00
_cell.angle_beta   90.00
_cell.angle_gamma   90.00
#
_symmetry.space_group_name_H-M   'P 1'
#
loop_
_entity.id
_entity.type
_entity.pdbx_description
1 polymer ?
#
loop_
_entity_poly.entity_id
_entity_poly.type
_entity_poly.pdbx_seq_one_letter_code
_entity_poly.pdbx_strand_id
1 'polypeptide(L)'
;MTAAFLWTFIFIMASPAYAIDFKEINSPMIEIFLIISFLSFLPAVLIMVTSFTRIVVVLSFLRHAFGGQQVPPNPVIIGLSLFLTFFIMSP
;
A
#
# COMPACT_ATOMS: atom_id res chain seq x y z
N MET A 1 -16.10 -5.43 -3.55
CA MET A 1 -15.97 -4.33 -4.53
C MET A 1 -14.54 -3.81 -4.67
N THR A 2 -13.76 -3.62 -3.59
CA THR A 2 -12.37 -3.11 -3.65
C THR A 2 -11.33 -4.14 -4.16
N ALA A 3 -11.49 -5.44 -3.86
CA ALA A 3 -10.61 -6.49 -4.39
C ALA A 3 -10.67 -6.62 -5.92
N ALA A 4 -11.86 -6.44 -6.51
CA ALA A 4 -12.04 -6.39 -7.96
C ALA A 4 -11.34 -5.17 -8.59
N PHE A 5 -11.26 -4.06 -7.85
CA PHE A 5 -10.55 -2.85 -8.29
C PHE A 5 -9.02 -3.04 -8.26
N LEU A 6 -8.49 -3.77 -7.27
CA LEU A 6 -7.07 -4.14 -7.26
C LEU A 6 -6.70 -5.11 -8.39
N TRP A 7 -7.54 -6.10 -8.66
CA TRP A 7 -7.27 -7.05 -9.73
C TRP A 7 -7.32 -6.38 -11.11
N THR A 8 -8.28 -5.47 -11.31
CA THR A 8 -8.35 -4.69 -12.56
C THR A 8 -7.19 -3.70 -12.69
N PHE A 9 -6.75 -3.07 -11.60
CA PHE A 9 -5.60 -2.16 -11.60
C PHE A 9 -4.26 -2.89 -11.82
N ILE A 10 -4.06 -4.05 -11.17
CA ILE A 10 -2.90 -4.93 -11.40
C ILE A 10 -2.92 -5.45 -12.84
N PHE A 11 -4.08 -5.89 -13.34
CA PHE A 11 -4.22 -6.35 -14.72
C PHE A 11 -3.95 -5.25 -15.76
N ILE A 12 -4.36 -4.01 -15.47
CA ILE A 12 -4.06 -2.83 -16.30
C ILE A 12 -2.58 -2.46 -16.28
N MET A 13 -1.92 -2.48 -15.11
CA MET A 13 -0.49 -2.19 -15.00
C MET A 13 0.40 -3.33 -15.50
N ALA A 14 -0.06 -4.57 -15.40
CA ALA A 14 0.59 -5.75 -15.95
C ALA A 14 0.30 -5.94 -17.45
N SER A 15 -0.57 -5.13 -18.04
CA SER A 15 -0.79 -5.13 -19.49
C SER A 15 0.49 -4.68 -20.19
N PRO A 16 0.94 -5.41 -21.23
CA PRO A 16 2.17 -5.08 -21.97
C PRO A 16 2.10 -3.74 -22.70
N ALA A 17 0.94 -3.07 -22.71
CA ALA A 17 0.79 -1.71 -23.23
C ALA A 17 1.45 -0.63 -22.35
N TYR A 18 1.63 -0.89 -21.04
CA TYR A 18 2.24 0.07 -20.08
C TYR A 18 3.64 -0.37 -19.62
N ALA A 19 4.13 -1.50 -20.16
CA ALA A 19 5.53 -1.85 -20.08
C ALA A 19 6.31 -0.72 -20.77
N ILE A 20 6.89 0.17 -19.97
CA ILE A 20 7.99 1.00 -20.40
C ILE A 20 8.94 0.05 -21.13
N ASP A 21 9.28 0.36 -22.38
CA ASP A 21 10.11 -0.48 -23.23
C ASP A 21 11.54 -0.51 -22.65
N PHE A 22 11.72 -1.27 -21.56
CA PHE A 22 12.99 -1.45 -20.84
C PHE A 22 14.04 -2.11 -21.73
N LYS A 23 13.63 -2.63 -22.90
CA LYS A 23 14.49 -3.28 -23.87
C LYS A 23 15.30 -2.30 -24.73
N GLU A 24 14.88 -1.04 -24.85
CA GLU A 24 15.68 -0.01 -25.53
C GLU A 24 16.75 0.63 -24.64
N ILE A 25 16.68 0.44 -23.32
CA ILE A 25 17.60 1.10 -22.38
C ILE A 25 18.84 0.23 -22.16
N ASN A 26 19.85 0.45 -23.00
CA ASN A 26 21.13 -0.30 -23.01
C ASN A 26 22.00 -0.16 -21.74
N SER A 27 21.52 0.54 -20.70
CA SER A 27 22.26 0.81 -19.45
C SER A 27 21.61 0.09 -18.26
N PRO A 28 22.21 -0.99 -17.72
CA PRO A 28 21.62 -1.81 -16.65
C PRO A 28 21.37 -1.02 -15.35
N MET A 29 22.07 0.10 -15.13
CA MET A 29 21.89 0.95 -13.94
C MET A 29 20.54 1.65 -13.91
N ILE A 30 20.04 2.12 -15.06
CA ILE A 30 18.77 2.86 -15.13
C ILE A 30 17.57 1.90 -15.03
N GLU A 31 17.71 0.69 -15.56
CA GLU A 31 16.70 -0.37 -15.48
C GLU A 31 16.47 -0.79 -14.02
N ILE A 32 17.56 -1.06 -13.29
CA ILE A 32 17.50 -1.42 -11.87
C ILE A 32 16.89 -0.28 -11.05
N PHE A 33 17.25 0.98 -11.33
CA PHE A 33 16.69 2.15 -10.65
C PHE A 33 15.18 2.30 -10.85
N LEU A 34 14.68 2.04 -12.07
CA LEU A 34 13.25 2.06 -12.37
C LEU A 34 12.50 0.93 -11.63
N ILE A 35 13.06 -0.28 -11.62
CA ILE A 35 12.44 -1.45 -10.96
C ILE A 35 12.31 -1.24 -9.45
N ILE A 36 13.34 -0.75 -8.76
CA ILE A 36 13.28 -0.51 -7.31
C ILE A 36 12.28 0.60 -6.95
N SER A 37 12.13 1.60 -7.83
CA SER A 37 11.19 2.70 -7.65
C SER A 37 9.75 2.20 -7.77
N PHE A 38 9.47 1.37 -8.77
CA PHE A 38 8.16 0.72 -8.94
C PHE A 38 7.85 -0.23 -7.78
N LEU A 39 8.81 -1.05 -7.35
CA LEU A 39 8.63 -2.00 -6.25
C LEU A 39 8.34 -1.30 -4.90
N SER A 40 8.92 -0.11 -4.68
CA SER A 40 8.68 0.70 -3.47
C SER A 40 7.33 1.42 -3.50
N PHE A 41 6.84 1.78 -4.68
CA PHE A 41 5.53 2.41 -4.85
C PHE A 41 4.36 1.43 -4.67
N LEU A 42 4.56 0.18 -5.08
CA LEU A 42 3.57 -0.89 -5.00
C LEU A 42 2.96 -1.06 -3.60
N PRO A 43 3.73 -1.20 -2.49
CA PRO A 43 3.16 -1.32 -1.15
C PRO A 43 2.46 -0.04 -0.69
N ALA A 44 2.93 1.15 -1.09
CA ALA A 44 2.31 2.42 -0.70
C ALA A 44 0.91 2.58 -1.32
N VAL A 45 0.77 2.23 -2.60
CA VAL A 45 -0.53 2.25 -3.30
C VAL A 45 -1.46 1.18 -2.73
N LEU A 46 -0.96 -0.02 -2.43
CA LEU A 46 -1.75 -1.09 -1.80
C LEU A 46 -2.36 -0.62 -0.47
N ILE A 47 -1.57 0.04 0.37
CA ILE A 47 -2.04 0.58 1.65
C ILE A 47 -3.10 1.67 1.44
N MET A 48 -2.92 2.57 0.46
CA MET A 48 -3.89 3.63 0.18
C MET A 48 -5.24 3.12 -0.34
N VAL A 49 -5.23 2.06 -1.16
CA VAL A 49 -6.44 1.55 -1.83
C VAL A 49 -7.22 0.54 -0.95
N THR A 50 -6.70 0.20 0.23
CA THR A 50 -7.32 -0.75 1.17
C THR A 50 -8.03 -0.04 2.33
N SER A 51 -8.83 -0.80 3.10
CA SER A 51 -9.48 -0.30 4.33
C SER A 51 -8.50 0.08 5.44
N PHE A 52 -7.21 -0.21 5.27
CA PHE A 52 -6.15 0.13 6.21
C PHE A 52 -6.14 1.63 6.56
N THR A 53 -6.25 2.52 5.57
CA THR A 53 -6.24 3.98 5.81
C THR A 53 -7.39 4.41 6.72
N ARG A 54 -8.60 3.89 6.50
CA ARG A 54 -9.77 4.22 7.33
C ARG A 54 -9.60 3.72 8.77
N ILE A 55 -9.06 2.53 8.97
CA ILE A 55 -8.85 1.93 10.31
C ILE A 55 -7.77 2.70 11.08
N VAL A 56 -6.63 2.99 10.43
CA VAL A 56 -5.53 3.76 11.04
C VAL A 56 -5.99 5.14 11.46
N VAL A 57 -6.78 5.83 10.64
CA VAL A 57 -7.29 7.18 10.93
C VAL A 57 -8.20 7.16 12.16
N VAL A 58 -9.12 6.19 12.25
CA VAL A 58 -10.02 6.07 13.42
C VAL A 58 -9.23 5.76 14.69
N LEU A 59 -8.28 4.82 14.64
CA LEU A 59 -7.41 4.50 15.78
C LEU A 59 -6.50 5.67 16.16
N SER A 60 -6.05 6.45 15.18
CA SER A 60 -5.25 7.66 15.42
C SER A 60 -6.09 8.75 16.08
N PHE A 61 -7.34 8.95 15.69
CA PHE A 61 -8.24 9.85 16.40
C PHE A 61 -8.54 9.35 17.81
N LEU A 62 -8.71 8.04 17.98
CA LEU A 62 -8.88 7.42 19.29
C LEU A 62 -7.66 7.70 20.20
N ARG A 63 -6.45 7.62 19.65
CA ARG A 63 -5.21 8.01 20.36
C ARG A 63 -5.23 9.47 20.83
N HIS A 64 -5.66 10.41 19.99
CA HIS A 64 -5.75 11.82 20.38
C HIS A 64 -6.86 12.06 21.41
N ALA A 65 -7.94 11.29 21.35
CA ALA A 65 -9.05 11.35 22.30
C ALA A 65 -8.68 10.81 23.69
N PHE A 66 -7.72 9.88 23.79
CA PHE A 66 -7.30 9.28 25.06
C PHE A 66 -6.53 10.22 26.00
N GLY A 67 -6.15 11.44 25.57
CA GLY A 67 -5.55 12.48 26.42
C GLY A 67 -4.16 12.16 27.02
N GLY A 68 -3.74 10.89 27.00
CA GLY A 68 -2.43 10.41 27.42
C GLY A 68 -1.42 10.51 26.27
N GLN A 69 -0.29 11.14 26.54
CA GLN A 69 0.81 11.18 25.57
C GLN A 69 1.34 9.75 25.36
N GLN A 70 1.25 9.27 24.12
CA GLN A 70 1.91 8.05 23.61
C GLN A 70 1.29 6.69 23.97
N VAL A 71 0.08 6.64 24.53
CA VAL A 71 -0.71 5.40 24.59
C VAL A 71 -1.79 5.41 23.51
N PRO A 72 -1.82 4.46 22.54
CA PRO A 72 -0.85 3.43 22.15
C PRO A 72 0.18 3.91 21.08
N PRO A 73 1.41 3.33 21.05
CA PRO A 73 2.51 3.78 20.20
C PRO A 73 2.26 3.51 18.70
N ASN A 74 2.82 4.34 17.82
CA ASN A 74 2.58 4.26 16.36
C ASN A 74 2.73 2.84 15.77
N PRO A 75 3.75 2.03 16.13
CA PRO A 75 3.89 0.67 15.62
C PRO A 75 2.74 -0.26 16.01
N VAL A 76 2.13 -0.04 17.19
CA VAL A 76 0.99 -0.85 17.67
C VAL A 76 -0.28 -0.50 16.90
N ILE A 77 -0.52 0.79 16.62
CA ILE A 77 -1.66 1.22 15.79
C ILE A 77 -1.56 0.61 14.39
N ILE A 78 -0.36 0.65 13.79
CA ILE A 78 -0.08 0.06 12.48
C ILE A 78 -0.28 -1.47 12.54
N GLY A 79 0.25 -2.15 13.55
CA GLY A 79 0.07 -3.60 13.72
C GLY A 79 -1.39 -4.02 13.87
N LEU A 80 -2.15 -3.34 14.75
CA LEU A 80 -3.58 -3.59 14.95
C LEU A 80 -4.37 -3.35 13.66
N SER A 81 -4.07 -2.26 12.95
CA SER A 81 -4.75 -1.94 11.70
C SER A 81 -4.46 -2.95 10.58
N LEU A 82 -3.24 -3.50 10.48
CA LEU A 82 -2.91 -4.56 9.53
C LEU A 82 -3.71 -5.83 9.81
N PHE A 83 -3.78 -6.27 11.08
CA PHE A 83 -4.57 -7.45 11.46
C PHE A 83 -6.06 -7.27 11.17
N LEU A 84 -6.64 -6.13 11.52
CA LEU A 84 -8.04 -5.82 11.24
C LEU A 84 -8.31 -5.73 9.73
N THR A 85 -7.36 -5.19 8.96
CA THR A 85 -7.46 -5.12 7.49
C THR A 85 -7.49 -6.52 6.89
N PHE A 86 -6.61 -7.43 7.32
CA PHE A 86 -6.63 -8.82 6.86
C PHE A 86 -7.95 -9.53 7.19
N PHE A 87 -8.54 -9.30 8.38
CA PHE A 87 -9.83 -9.89 8.75
C PHE A 87 -11.00 -9.33 7.92
N ILE A 88 -10.98 -8.04 7.60
CA ILE A 88 -12.05 -7.38 6.82
C ILE A 88 -11.91 -7.69 5.32
N MET A 89 -10.68 -7.89 4.85
CA MET A 89 -10.38 -8.13 3.44
C MET A 89 -10.17 -9.59 3.08
N SER A 90 -10.13 -10.53 4.03
CA SER A 90 -10.32 -11.94 3.72
C SER A 90 -11.75 -12.07 3.16
N PRO A 91 -11.93 -12.30 1.85
CA PRO A 91 -13.26 -12.49 1.29
C PRO A 91 -13.92 -13.74 1.87
#